data_AF-A0A200QZV3-F1
#
_entry.id   AF-A0A200QZV3-F1
#
_cell.length_a   1.000
_cell.length_b   1.000
_cell.length_c   1.000
_cell.angle_alpha   90.00
_cell.angle_beta   90.00
_cell.angle_gamma   90.00
#
_symmetry.space_group_name_H-M   'P 1'
#
loop_
_entity.id
_entity.type
_entity.pdbx_description
1 polymer ?
#
loop_
_entity_poly.entity_id
_entity_poly.type
_entity_poly.pdbx_seq_one_letter_code
_entity_poly.pdbx_strand_id
1 'polypeptide(L)'
;MPKKMGTNSKAEEARARKTATETEKKERESRAKEDQYWREAEGDKPRAAKKREEEAQKRAEAAARKAEAKRLAELEEKELEKAGKKPDKKANRVAIPVPKVTEAELQRRREEEQLQILKRTEEAKKRQSRTADEEEYERMVLVSNTNRDESLIEAHSVDDALARMTVADNLSADRHPERRLKASFKAFEEAELPILKEEKPGLTHTQYKDMIWKLWKKSPDNPLNQAREKKTRNGCGCLLRHLKWEHTFTAIVTLTCLYYGEMAKGCTGEASRPMLFSDLSDILCCLICMCMQIAE
;
A
#
# COMPACT_ATOMS: atom_id res chain seq x y z
N MET A 1 59.68 -69.63 45.40
CA MET A 1 58.62 -70.05 44.47
C MET A 1 58.43 -68.95 43.42
N PRO A 2 58.50 -69.24 42.11
CA PRO A 2 58.41 -68.21 41.07
C PRO A 2 56.98 -67.66 40.96
N LYS A 3 56.83 -66.33 40.90
CA LYS A 3 55.53 -65.69 40.65
C LYS A 3 55.08 -66.06 39.23
N LYS A 4 53.89 -66.65 39.12
CA LYS A 4 53.31 -67.23 37.90
C LYS A 4 53.08 -66.13 36.86
N MET A 5 53.99 -66.01 35.90
CA MET A 5 53.90 -65.10 34.73
C MET A 5 52.93 -65.67 33.68
N GLY A 6 51.68 -65.94 34.09
CA GLY A 6 50.60 -66.29 33.18
C GLY A 6 49.61 -65.14 33.16
N THR A 7 49.47 -64.48 32.01
CA THR A 7 48.43 -63.47 31.83
C THR A 7 47.06 -64.06 32.17
N ASN A 8 46.27 -63.34 32.96
CA ASN A 8 44.96 -63.81 33.39
C ASN A 8 44.01 -63.80 32.17
N SER A 9 43.55 -64.97 31.74
CA SER A 9 42.68 -65.15 30.56
C SER A 9 41.46 -64.22 30.56
N LYS A 10 40.86 -63.94 31.72
CA LYS A 10 39.74 -62.98 31.85
C LYS A 10 40.18 -61.52 31.62
N ALA A 11 41.42 -61.19 31.98
CA ALA A 11 42.00 -59.87 31.72
C ALA A 11 42.39 -59.70 30.25
N GLU A 12 42.82 -60.76 29.57
CA GLU A 12 43.06 -60.75 28.13
C GLU A 12 41.75 -60.63 27.34
N GLU A 13 40.71 -61.37 27.71
CA GLU A 13 39.38 -61.24 27.09
C GLU A 13 38.79 -59.83 27.30
N ALA A 14 38.94 -59.26 28.51
CA ALA A 14 38.52 -57.88 28.77
C ALA A 14 39.31 -56.84 27.95
N ARG A 15 40.62 -57.08 27.72
CA ARG A 15 41.44 -56.24 26.82
C ARG A 15 41.02 -56.43 25.36
N ALA A 16 40.75 -57.65 24.92
CA ALA A 16 40.28 -57.96 23.57
C ALA A 16 38.92 -57.30 23.26
N ARG A 17 37.99 -57.31 24.22
CA ARG A 17 36.71 -56.59 24.11
C ARG A 17 36.92 -55.08 24.02
N LYS A 18 37.80 -54.51 24.83
CA LYS A 18 38.14 -53.08 24.77
C LYS A 18 38.80 -52.70 23.44
N THR A 19 39.71 -53.53 22.93
CA THR A 19 40.32 -53.27 21.62
C THR A 19 39.31 -53.41 20.49
N ALA A 20 38.39 -54.38 20.56
CA ALA A 20 37.33 -54.55 19.57
C ALA A 20 36.38 -53.34 19.54
N THR A 21 35.95 -52.83 20.70
CA THR A 21 35.11 -51.62 20.77
C THR A 21 35.86 -50.38 20.29
N GLU A 22 37.15 -50.26 20.58
CA GLU A 22 37.97 -49.14 20.09
C GLU A 22 38.22 -49.22 18.58
N THR A 23 38.37 -50.43 18.01
CA THR A 23 38.47 -50.60 16.56
C THR A 23 37.15 -50.32 15.86
N GLU A 24 36.01 -50.79 16.40
CA GLU A 24 34.67 -50.45 15.87
C GLU A 24 34.41 -48.94 15.94
N LYS A 25 34.83 -48.29 17.02
CA LYS A 25 34.73 -46.83 17.16
C LYS A 25 35.59 -46.11 16.13
N LYS A 26 36.85 -46.53 15.95
CA LYS A 26 37.73 -45.96 14.92
C LYS A 26 37.21 -46.19 13.51
N GLU A 27 36.65 -47.36 13.21
CA GLU A 27 36.05 -47.67 11.91
C GLU A 27 34.78 -46.85 11.67
N ARG A 28 33.96 -46.66 12.72
CA ARG A 28 32.79 -45.78 12.64
C ARG A 28 33.20 -44.32 12.42
N GLU A 29 34.26 -43.86 13.09
CA GLU A 29 34.80 -42.52 12.90
C GLU A 29 35.44 -42.35 11.52
N SER A 30 36.16 -43.35 10.99
CA SER A 30 36.72 -43.29 9.65
C SER A 30 35.63 -43.29 8.59
N ARG A 31 34.63 -44.17 8.71
CA ARG A 31 33.46 -44.18 7.83
C ARG A 31 32.69 -42.87 7.90
N ALA A 32 32.48 -42.31 9.09
CA ALA A 32 31.80 -41.02 9.23
C ALA A 32 32.58 -39.87 8.57
N LYS A 33 33.92 -39.88 8.65
CA LYS A 33 34.78 -38.91 7.97
C LYS A 33 34.75 -39.08 6.45
N GLU A 34 34.76 -40.32 5.95
CA GLU A 34 34.59 -40.61 4.52
C GLU A 34 33.22 -40.16 4.02
N ASP A 35 32.14 -40.51 4.74
CA ASP A 35 30.76 -40.08 4.44
C ASP A 35 30.60 -38.55 4.48
N GLN A 36 31.33 -37.87 5.38
CA GLN A 36 31.35 -36.42 5.45
C GLN A 36 32.12 -35.82 4.27
N TYR A 37 33.31 -36.35 3.96
CA TYR A 37 34.11 -35.95 2.81
C TYR A 37 33.32 -36.10 1.49
N TRP A 38 32.61 -37.21 1.32
CA TRP A 38 31.73 -37.42 0.16
C TRP A 38 30.55 -36.46 0.12
N ARG A 39 29.91 -36.16 1.26
CA ARG A 39 28.82 -35.17 1.34
C ARG A 39 29.28 -33.75 1.03
N GLU A 40 30.46 -33.36 1.50
CA GLU A 40 31.05 -32.05 1.20
C GLU A 40 31.45 -31.95 -0.28
N ALA A 41 31.92 -33.04 -0.89
CA ALA A 41 32.24 -33.10 -2.32
C ALA A 41 31.01 -33.06 -3.23
N GLU A 42 29.86 -33.61 -2.81
CA GLU A 42 28.59 -33.55 -3.55
C GLU A 42 27.99 -32.14 -3.59
N GLY A 43 28.35 -31.28 -2.65
CA GLY A 43 27.86 -29.90 -2.56
C GLY A 43 26.36 -29.79 -2.30
N ASP A 44 25.82 -28.58 -2.49
CA ASP A 44 24.39 -28.34 -2.30
C ASP A 44 23.56 -29.02 -3.39
N LYS A 45 22.58 -29.85 -2.98
CA LYS A 45 21.60 -30.44 -3.90
C LYS A 45 20.95 -29.32 -4.73
N PRO A 46 20.76 -29.50 -6.06
CA PRO A 46 20.11 -28.49 -6.89
C PRO A 46 18.70 -28.19 -6.36
N ARG A 47 18.23 -26.95 -6.49
CA ARG A 47 16.89 -26.52 -5.99
C ARG A 47 15.76 -27.48 -6.39
N ALA A 48 15.84 -28.09 -7.57
CA ALA A 48 14.87 -29.08 -8.04
C ALA A 48 14.88 -30.39 -7.21
N ALA A 49 16.05 -30.88 -6.80
CA ALA A 49 16.16 -32.06 -5.95
C ALA A 49 15.66 -31.76 -4.53
N LYS A 50 16.00 -30.58 -3.99
CA LYS A 50 15.50 -30.12 -2.69
C LYS A 50 13.96 -30.01 -2.67
N LYS A 51 13.36 -29.47 -3.73
CA LYS A 51 11.89 -29.39 -3.87
C LYS A 51 11.23 -30.76 -3.93
N ARG A 52 11.83 -31.73 -4.64
CA ARG A 52 11.32 -33.11 -4.72
C ARG A 52 11.40 -33.84 -3.37
N GLU A 53 12.49 -33.63 -2.61
CA GLU A 53 12.66 -34.22 -1.28
C GLU A 53 11.67 -33.63 -0.27
N GLU A 54 11.45 -32.31 -0.29
CA GLU A 54 10.46 -31.64 0.56
C GLU A 54 9.01 -32.08 0.25
N GLU A 55 8.66 -32.21 -1.03
CA GLU A 55 7.35 -32.71 -1.45
C GLU A 55 7.15 -34.19 -1.05
N ALA A 56 8.20 -35.00 -1.18
CA ALA A 56 8.18 -36.39 -0.74
C ALA A 56 8.04 -36.50 0.79
N GLN A 57 8.75 -35.66 1.56
CA GLN A 57 8.62 -35.58 3.01
C GLN A 57 7.21 -35.15 3.43
N LYS A 58 6.66 -34.10 2.82
CA LYS A 58 5.29 -33.65 3.09
C LYS A 58 4.25 -34.71 2.76
N ARG A 59 4.44 -35.48 1.68
CA ARG A 59 3.57 -36.60 1.31
C ARG A 59 3.70 -37.77 2.28
N ALA A 60 4.92 -38.08 2.73
CA ALA A 60 5.17 -39.12 3.73
C ALA A 60 4.58 -38.75 5.09
N GLU A 61 4.72 -37.50 5.53
CA GLU A 61 4.14 -37.00 6.77
C GLU A 61 2.61 -37.00 6.71
N ALA A 62 2.01 -36.56 5.60
CA ALA A 62 0.56 -36.64 5.41
C ALA A 62 0.06 -38.09 5.41
N ALA A 63 0.80 -39.02 4.80
CA ALA A 63 0.48 -40.44 4.83
C ALA A 63 0.62 -41.03 6.24
N ALA A 64 1.65 -40.64 6.99
CA ALA A 64 1.86 -41.06 8.38
C ALA A 64 0.74 -40.54 9.30
N ARG A 65 0.39 -39.25 9.19
CA ARG A 65 -0.73 -38.65 9.93
C ARG A 65 -2.07 -39.31 9.59
N LYS A 66 -2.29 -39.64 8.30
CA LYS A 66 -3.49 -40.37 7.88
C LYS A 66 -3.50 -41.82 8.40
N ALA A 67 -2.36 -42.49 8.44
CA ALA A 67 -2.24 -43.84 8.99
C ALA A 67 -2.48 -43.86 10.50
N GLU A 68 -1.94 -42.89 11.23
CA GLU A 68 -2.17 -42.73 12.68
C GLU A 68 -3.65 -42.43 12.96
N ALA A 69 -4.25 -41.48 12.23
CA ALA A 69 -5.67 -41.16 12.36
C ALA A 69 -6.55 -42.38 12.07
N LYS A 70 -6.21 -43.17 11.04
CA LYS A 70 -6.91 -44.42 10.74
C LYS A 70 -6.74 -45.46 11.85
N ARG A 71 -5.54 -45.58 12.43
CA ARG A 71 -5.28 -46.49 13.56
C ARG A 71 -6.12 -46.10 14.78
N LEU A 72 -6.24 -44.80 15.06
CA LEU A 72 -7.05 -44.31 16.17
C LEU A 72 -8.55 -44.56 15.92
N ALA A 73 -9.04 -44.29 14.72
CA ALA A 73 -10.43 -44.58 14.34
C ALA A 73 -10.76 -46.08 14.41
N GLU A 74 -9.86 -46.96 14.00
CA GLU A 74 -10.04 -48.41 14.11
C GLU A 74 -10.07 -48.87 15.58
N LEU A 75 -9.29 -48.24 16.45
CA LEU A 75 -9.36 -48.49 17.89
C LEU A 75 -10.71 -48.03 18.46
N GLU A 76 -11.22 -46.86 18.07
CA GLU A 76 -12.54 -46.38 18.48
C GLU A 76 -13.67 -47.28 17.97
N GLU A 77 -13.61 -47.74 16.72
CA GLU A 77 -14.58 -48.68 16.16
C GLU A 77 -14.56 -50.02 16.90
N LYS A 78 -13.37 -50.54 17.24
CA LYS A 78 -13.24 -51.76 18.05
C LYS A 78 -13.82 -51.60 19.46
N GLU A 79 -13.67 -50.44 20.08
CA GLU A 79 -14.29 -50.16 21.38
C GLU A 79 -15.82 -50.03 21.27
N LEU A 80 -16.32 -49.43 20.19
CA LEU A 80 -17.76 -49.40 19.89
C LEU A 80 -18.33 -50.78 19.56
N GLU A 81 -17.57 -51.63 18.84
CA GLU A 81 -17.98 -53.00 18.53
C GLU A 81 -18.05 -53.86 19.80
N LYS A 82 -17.09 -53.69 20.72
CA LYS A 82 -17.13 -54.33 22.05
C LYS A 82 -18.33 -53.85 22.87
N ALA A 83 -18.67 -52.57 22.81
CA ALA A 83 -19.85 -52.02 23.48
C ALA A 83 -21.18 -52.45 22.80
N GLY A 84 -21.15 -52.68 21.48
CA GLY A 84 -22.28 -53.12 20.67
C GLY A 84 -22.58 -54.61 20.76
N LYS A 85 -21.57 -55.45 21.02
CA LYS A 85 -21.72 -56.87 21.36
C LYS A 85 -22.27 -57.04 22.78
N LYS A 86 -23.53 -56.65 22.97
CA LYS A 86 -24.32 -57.08 24.13
C LYS A 86 -24.57 -58.59 23.99
N PRO A 87 -24.24 -59.43 24.97
CA PRO A 87 -24.57 -60.85 24.92
C PRO A 87 -26.07 -61.03 24.74
N ASP A 88 -26.46 -61.92 23.83
CA ASP A 88 -27.83 -62.18 23.40
C ASP A 88 -28.82 -62.31 24.57
N LYS A 89 -29.70 -61.32 24.69
CA LYS A 89 -30.89 -61.38 25.55
C LYS A 89 -31.97 -62.23 24.88
N LYS A 90 -31.71 -63.52 24.71
CA LYS A 90 -32.75 -64.51 24.36
C LYS A 90 -32.83 -65.72 25.27
N ALA A 91 -32.26 -65.61 26.48
CA ALA A 91 -32.47 -66.57 27.58
C ALA A 91 -32.84 -65.91 28.92
N ASN A 92 -33.38 -64.67 28.92
CA ASN A 92 -33.79 -64.01 30.17
C ASN A 92 -34.90 -62.96 29.98
N ARG A 93 -36.01 -63.35 29.31
CA ARG A 93 -37.16 -62.45 29.05
C ARG A 93 -38.41 -62.83 29.85
N VAL A 94 -38.32 -63.75 30.79
CA VAL A 94 -39.43 -64.09 31.68
C VAL A 94 -38.89 -64.07 33.11
N ALA A 95 -39.43 -63.18 33.94
CA ALA A 95 -39.05 -62.91 35.33
C ALA A 95 -37.75 -62.12 35.56
N ILE A 96 -37.70 -60.85 35.14
CA ILE A 96 -36.90 -59.86 35.86
C ILE A 96 -37.88 -58.97 36.62
N PRO A 97 -37.98 -59.08 37.95
CA PRO A 97 -38.68 -58.09 38.76
C PRO A 97 -38.07 -56.73 38.45
N VAL A 98 -38.85 -55.78 37.95
CA VAL A 98 -38.41 -54.39 37.90
C VAL A 98 -38.04 -54.03 39.33
N PRO A 99 -36.75 -53.77 39.64
CA PRO A 99 -36.36 -53.42 40.99
C PRO A 99 -37.12 -52.15 41.35
N LYS A 100 -37.89 -52.23 42.45
CA LYS A 100 -38.60 -51.07 42.99
C LYS A 100 -37.52 -50.11 43.48
N VAL A 101 -37.17 -49.17 42.62
CA VAL A 101 -36.16 -48.15 42.91
C VAL A 101 -36.69 -47.34 44.08
N THR A 102 -35.98 -47.40 45.20
CA THR A 102 -36.30 -46.61 46.38
C THR A 102 -36.14 -45.12 46.04
N GLU A 103 -36.91 -44.26 46.71
CA GLU A 103 -36.91 -42.81 46.42
C GLU A 103 -35.50 -42.19 46.50
N ALA A 104 -34.64 -42.71 47.39
CA ALA A 104 -33.24 -42.32 47.51
C ALA A 104 -32.42 -42.60 46.24
N GLU A 105 -32.70 -43.67 45.51
CA GLU A 105 -31.97 -44.00 44.28
C GLU A 105 -32.48 -43.22 43.06
N LEU A 106 -33.76 -42.82 43.08
CA LEU A 106 -34.32 -41.84 42.13
C LEU A 106 -33.70 -40.45 42.31
N GLN A 107 -33.45 -40.02 43.56
CA GLN A 107 -32.77 -38.76 43.85
C GLN A 107 -31.31 -38.79 43.37
N ARG A 108 -30.56 -39.86 43.67
CA ARG A 108 -29.17 -40.01 43.18
C ARG A 108 -29.07 -39.98 41.66
N ARG A 109 -30.00 -40.63 40.95
CA ARG A 109 -30.01 -40.59 39.48
C ARG A 109 -30.32 -39.20 38.93
N ARG A 110 -31.23 -38.45 39.54
CA ARG A 110 -31.51 -37.06 39.14
C ARG A 110 -30.31 -36.15 39.38
N GLU A 111 -29.61 -36.32 40.49
CA GLU A 111 -28.39 -35.57 40.78
C GLU A 111 -27.27 -35.91 39.78
N GLU A 112 -27.07 -37.20 39.47
CA GLU A 112 -26.12 -37.64 38.46
C GLU A 112 -26.46 -37.09 37.07
N GLU A 113 -27.73 -37.11 36.67
CA GLU A 113 -28.19 -36.51 35.41
C GLU A 113 -27.96 -35.00 35.37
N GLN A 114 -28.24 -34.29 36.47
CA GLN A 114 -27.98 -32.85 36.57
C GLN A 114 -26.48 -32.53 36.49
N LEU A 115 -25.63 -33.31 37.15
CA LEU A 115 -24.17 -33.17 37.06
C LEU A 115 -23.66 -33.43 35.64
N GLN A 116 -24.23 -34.41 34.94
CA GLN A 116 -23.89 -34.68 33.54
C GLN A 116 -24.33 -33.55 32.61
N ILE A 117 -25.50 -32.97 32.84
CA ILE A 117 -25.97 -31.80 32.08
C ILE A 117 -25.04 -30.61 32.35
N LEU A 118 -24.72 -30.32 33.61
CA LEU A 118 -23.79 -29.25 33.98
C LEU A 118 -22.43 -29.43 33.31
N LYS A 119 -21.86 -30.64 33.39
CA LYS A 119 -20.58 -30.96 32.74
C LYS A 119 -20.65 -30.78 31.22
N ARG A 120 -21.72 -31.22 30.56
CA ARG A 120 -21.94 -30.99 29.13
C ARG A 120 -22.08 -29.50 28.80
N THR A 121 -22.74 -28.72 29.66
CA THR A 121 -22.87 -27.27 29.46
C THR A 121 -21.54 -26.54 29.66
N GLU A 122 -20.72 -26.95 30.63
CA GLU A 122 -19.38 -26.41 30.83
C GLU A 122 -18.44 -26.78 29.68
N GLU A 123 -18.51 -28.01 29.18
CA GLU A 123 -17.78 -28.43 27.99
C GLU A 123 -18.24 -27.67 26.73
N ALA A 124 -19.54 -27.40 26.58
CA ALA A 124 -20.08 -26.59 25.49
C ALA A 124 -19.64 -25.12 25.60
N LYS A 125 -19.67 -24.52 26.79
CA LYS A 125 -19.14 -23.17 27.06
C LYS A 125 -17.64 -23.10 26.78
N LYS A 126 -16.87 -24.12 27.17
CA LYS A 126 -15.43 -24.20 26.90
C LYS A 126 -15.15 -24.35 25.40
N ARG A 127 -15.97 -25.11 24.66
CA ARG A 127 -15.90 -25.19 23.19
C ARG A 127 -16.23 -23.84 22.55
N GLN A 128 -17.30 -23.17 23.01
CA GLN A 128 -17.67 -21.83 22.54
C GLN A 128 -16.58 -20.79 22.82
N SER A 129 -15.93 -20.83 23.98
CA SER A 129 -14.79 -19.93 24.27
C SER A 129 -13.58 -20.18 23.37
N ARG A 130 -13.38 -21.43 22.93
CA ARG A 130 -12.30 -21.77 21.99
C ARG A 130 -12.60 -21.32 20.56
N THR A 131 -13.88 -21.39 20.14
CA THR A 131 -14.30 -20.90 18.82
C THR A 131 -14.46 -19.38 18.79
N ALA A 132 -14.81 -18.75 19.91
CA ALA A 132 -14.90 -17.30 20.02
C ALA A 132 -13.53 -16.63 19.81
N ASP A 133 -12.44 -17.27 20.25
CA ASP A 133 -11.07 -16.80 20.02
C ASP A 133 -10.72 -16.79 18.51
N GLU A 134 -11.18 -17.80 17.77
CA GLU A 134 -11.00 -17.91 16.31
C GLU A 134 -11.88 -16.89 15.55
N GLU A 135 -13.14 -16.72 15.95
CA GLU A 135 -14.05 -15.73 15.34
C GLU A 135 -13.62 -14.29 15.65
N GLU A 136 -13.09 -14.03 16.85
CA GLU A 136 -12.54 -12.72 17.23
C GLU A 136 -11.23 -12.42 16.50
N TYR A 137 -10.38 -13.44 16.32
CA TYR A 137 -9.19 -13.34 15.48
C TYR A 137 -9.56 -13.10 14.01
N GLU A 138 -10.52 -13.83 13.46
CA GLU A 138 -11.07 -13.60 12.12
C GLU A 138 -11.62 -12.18 12.00
N ARG A 139 -12.36 -11.68 12.99
CA ARG A 139 -12.87 -10.31 13.00
C ARG A 139 -11.75 -9.27 13.03
N MET A 140 -10.68 -9.48 13.79
CA MET A 140 -9.51 -8.58 13.81
C MET A 140 -8.72 -8.62 12.49
N VAL A 141 -8.58 -9.80 11.88
CA VAL A 141 -7.84 -9.99 10.63
C VAL A 141 -8.65 -9.54 9.41
N LEU A 142 -9.97 -9.66 9.45
CA LEU A 142 -10.90 -9.22 8.40
C LEU A 142 -11.20 -7.72 8.45
N VAL A 143 -10.60 -6.96 9.38
CA VAL A 143 -10.62 -5.50 9.31
C VAL A 143 -9.88 -5.08 8.04
N SER A 144 -10.63 -4.80 6.98
CA SER A 144 -10.08 -4.32 5.72
C SER A 144 -9.30 -3.03 5.95
N ASN A 145 -8.03 -3.03 5.54
CA ASN A 145 -7.16 -1.88 5.68
C ASN A 145 -7.56 -0.79 4.67
N THR A 146 -8.37 0.15 5.14
CA THR A 146 -8.90 1.27 4.35
C THR A 146 -7.83 2.29 3.93
N ASN A 147 -6.58 2.18 4.42
CA ASN A 147 -5.49 3.07 4.00
C ASN A 147 -5.00 2.80 2.57
N ARG A 148 -5.45 1.70 1.94
CA ARG A 148 -5.14 1.37 0.54
C ARG A 148 -6.32 1.55 -0.42
N ASP A 149 -7.51 1.86 0.11
CA ASP A 149 -8.68 2.07 -0.72
C ASP A 149 -8.62 3.48 -1.33
N GLU A 150 -8.27 3.57 -2.61
CA GLU A 150 -8.25 4.82 -3.39
C GLU A 150 -9.64 5.47 -3.54
N SER A 151 -10.71 4.78 -3.12
CA SER A 151 -12.08 5.29 -3.06
C SER A 151 -12.34 6.20 -1.85
N LEU A 152 -11.50 6.14 -0.81
CA LEU A 152 -11.61 7.00 0.36
C LEU A 152 -10.81 8.28 0.14
N ILE A 153 -11.51 9.36 -0.23
CA ILE A 153 -10.91 10.70 -0.33
C ILE A 153 -10.77 11.27 1.09
N GLU A 154 -9.65 10.96 1.76
CA GLU A 154 -9.29 11.62 3.01
C GLU A 154 -8.78 13.02 2.68
N ALA A 155 -9.44 14.06 3.18
CA ALA A 155 -9.04 15.45 3.00
C ALA A 155 -9.19 16.20 4.32
N HIS A 156 -8.14 16.89 4.75
CA HIS A 156 -8.11 17.59 6.04
C HIS A 156 -8.53 19.07 5.93
N SER A 157 -8.72 19.60 4.72
CA SER A 157 -9.18 20.98 4.47
C SER A 157 -10.14 21.04 3.29
N VAL A 158 -10.95 22.11 3.22
CA VAL A 158 -11.95 22.30 2.16
C VAL A 158 -11.31 22.38 0.78
N ASP A 159 -10.17 23.06 0.67
CA ASP A 159 -9.43 23.19 -0.59
C ASP A 159 -8.83 21.85 -1.05
N ASP A 160 -8.36 21.04 -0.10
CA ASP A 160 -7.81 19.70 -0.34
C ASP A 160 -8.89 18.69 -0.77
N ALA A 161 -10.10 18.82 -0.22
CA ALA A 161 -11.26 18.05 -0.64
C ALA A 161 -11.69 18.40 -2.07
N LEU A 162 -11.75 19.70 -2.38
CA LEU A 162 -12.09 20.18 -3.73
C LEU A 162 -11.07 19.68 -4.77
N ALA A 163 -9.77 19.76 -4.47
CA ALA A 163 -8.71 19.30 -5.36
C ALA A 163 -8.78 17.79 -5.67
N ARG A 164 -9.13 16.96 -4.68
CA ARG A 164 -9.25 15.50 -4.86
C ARG A 164 -10.56 15.08 -5.54
N MET A 165 -11.64 15.85 -5.40
CA MET A 165 -12.92 15.58 -6.06
C MET A 165 -12.98 16.04 -7.52
N THR A 166 -12.16 17.01 -7.93
CA THR A 166 -12.11 17.49 -9.33
C THR A 166 -11.29 16.56 -10.24
N VAL A 167 -11.89 15.46 -10.71
CA VAL A 167 -11.27 14.48 -11.63
C VAL A 167 -11.39 14.88 -13.13
N ALA A 168 -12.03 15.99 -13.47
CA ALA A 168 -12.17 16.43 -14.86
C ALA A 168 -12.08 17.96 -14.97
N ASP A 169 -10.86 18.48 -15.12
CA ASP A 169 -10.54 19.68 -15.93
C ASP A 169 -9.08 20.15 -15.80
N ASN A 170 -8.24 19.45 -15.03
CA ASN A 170 -6.81 19.68 -15.00
C ASN A 170 -6.04 18.50 -15.60
N LEU A 171 -6.19 18.26 -16.91
CA LEU A 171 -5.02 17.83 -17.69
C LEU A 171 -3.98 18.91 -17.45
N SER A 172 -3.08 18.64 -16.50
CA SER A 172 -1.99 19.49 -16.06
C SER A 172 -1.58 20.39 -17.21
N ALA A 173 -1.87 21.69 -17.08
CA ALA A 173 -1.31 22.68 -17.97
C ALA A 173 0.20 22.56 -17.84
N ASP A 174 0.78 21.72 -18.70
CA ASP A 174 2.11 21.15 -18.53
C ASP A 174 3.10 22.28 -18.35
N ARG A 175 3.62 22.39 -17.12
CA ARG A 175 4.57 23.44 -16.71
C ARG A 175 5.86 23.43 -17.55
N HIS A 176 6.07 22.45 -18.44
CA HIS A 176 7.27 22.33 -19.26
C HIS A 176 7.00 22.68 -20.74
N PRO A 177 7.51 23.82 -21.23
CA PRO A 177 7.38 24.20 -22.64
C PRO A 177 8.01 23.16 -23.60
N GLU A 178 9.04 22.45 -23.14
CA GLU A 178 9.74 21.41 -23.92
C GLU A 178 8.87 20.16 -24.18
N ARG A 179 7.99 19.80 -23.24
CA ARG A 179 7.06 18.67 -23.40
C ARG A 179 5.88 19.04 -24.29
N ARG A 180 5.38 20.27 -24.19
CA ARG A 180 4.38 20.82 -25.12
C ARG A 180 4.86 20.84 -26.56
N LEU A 181 6.13 21.19 -26.80
CA LEU A 181 6.71 21.19 -28.16
C LEU A 181 6.71 19.81 -28.79
N LYS A 182 7.09 18.77 -28.05
CA LYS A 182 7.11 17.40 -28.56
C LYS A 182 5.69 16.83 -28.75
N ALA A 183 4.78 17.13 -27.82
CA ALA A 183 3.39 16.67 -27.90
C ALA A 183 2.63 17.33 -29.07
N SER A 184 2.76 18.65 -29.23
CA SER A 184 2.15 19.38 -30.35
C SER A 184 2.76 19.00 -31.69
N PHE A 185 4.08 18.79 -31.77
CA PHE A 185 4.73 18.32 -33.00
C PHE A 185 4.25 16.92 -33.39
N LYS A 186 4.12 16.00 -32.43
CA LYS A 186 3.64 14.64 -32.69
C LYS A 186 2.18 14.62 -33.18
N ALA A 187 1.30 15.42 -32.56
CA ALA A 187 -0.08 15.55 -32.99
C ALA A 187 -0.20 16.11 -34.42
N PHE A 188 0.66 17.08 -34.78
CA PHE A 188 0.72 17.64 -36.12
C PHE A 188 1.32 16.68 -37.15
N GLU A 189 2.36 15.92 -36.76
CA GLU A 189 2.95 14.88 -37.59
C GLU A 189 1.91 13.80 -37.94
N GLU A 190 1.12 13.33 -36.98
CA GLU A 190 0.10 12.29 -37.23
C GLU A 190 -1.04 12.77 -38.14
N ALA A 191 -1.40 14.06 -38.11
CA ALA A 191 -2.44 14.64 -38.95
C ALA A 191 -1.99 14.93 -40.40
N GLU A 192 -0.77 15.43 -40.57
CA GLU A 192 -0.24 15.87 -41.87
C GLU A 192 0.47 14.75 -42.65
N LEU A 193 1.03 13.77 -41.95
CA LEU A 193 1.74 12.64 -42.57
C LEU A 193 0.89 11.79 -43.52
N PRO A 194 -0.42 11.54 -43.32
CA PRO A 194 -1.25 10.90 -44.34
C PRO A 194 -1.52 11.80 -45.54
N ILE A 195 -1.79 13.10 -45.32
CA ILE A 195 -2.11 14.07 -46.38
C ILE A 195 -0.91 14.23 -47.34
N LEU A 196 0.30 14.42 -46.80
CA LEU A 196 1.51 14.57 -47.60
C LEU A 196 1.92 13.29 -48.35
N LYS A 197 1.55 12.10 -47.83
CA LYS A 197 1.77 10.83 -48.54
C LYS A 197 0.85 10.69 -49.75
N GLU A 198 -0.36 11.23 -49.68
CA GLU A 198 -1.32 11.24 -50.79
C GLU A 198 -0.96 12.29 -51.85
N GLU A 199 -0.51 13.49 -51.45
CA GLU A 199 -0.21 14.57 -52.40
C GLU A 199 1.05 14.33 -53.25
N LYS A 200 2.05 13.64 -52.69
CA LYS A 200 3.34 13.40 -53.36
C LYS A 200 3.85 11.99 -53.06
N PRO A 201 3.30 10.91 -53.66
CA PRO A 201 3.85 9.58 -53.50
C PRO A 201 5.24 9.48 -54.15
N GLY A 202 6.25 9.02 -53.40
CA GLY A 202 7.60 8.74 -53.91
C GLY A 202 8.77 9.44 -53.21
N LEU A 203 8.50 10.22 -52.16
CA LEU A 203 9.53 10.88 -51.35
C LEU A 203 9.93 9.99 -50.16
N THR A 204 11.18 10.06 -49.69
CA THR A 204 11.59 9.26 -48.51
C THR A 204 10.97 9.80 -47.22
N HIS A 205 10.71 8.91 -46.25
CA HIS A 205 10.07 9.25 -44.98
C HIS A 205 10.75 10.42 -44.24
N THR A 206 12.08 10.51 -44.32
CA THR A 206 12.88 11.59 -43.74
C THR A 206 12.58 12.95 -44.37
N GLN A 207 12.36 12.99 -45.69
CA GLN A 207 12.04 14.23 -46.41
C GLN A 207 10.63 14.74 -46.10
N TYR A 208 9.65 13.84 -45.87
CA TYR A 208 8.33 14.25 -45.36
C TYR A 208 8.44 14.84 -43.96
N LYS A 209 9.25 14.24 -43.07
CA LYS A 209 9.51 14.80 -41.73
C LYS A 209 10.12 16.20 -41.79
N ASP A 210 11.05 16.45 -42.70
CA ASP A 210 11.64 17.79 -42.90
C ASP A 210 10.63 18.80 -43.43
N MET A 211 9.68 18.37 -44.26
CA MET A 211 8.62 19.22 -44.81
C MET A 211 7.55 19.54 -43.75
N ILE A 212 7.12 18.52 -43.00
CA ILE A 212 6.22 18.64 -41.84
C ILE A 212 6.85 19.55 -40.79
N TRP A 213 8.15 19.43 -40.52
CA TRP A 213 8.87 20.31 -39.60
C TRP A 213 8.88 21.78 -40.07
N LYS A 214 9.01 22.03 -41.39
CA LYS A 214 8.93 23.39 -41.96
C LYS A 214 7.52 23.97 -41.89
N LEU A 215 6.50 23.16 -42.14
CA LEU A 215 5.10 23.55 -42.00
C LEU A 215 4.76 23.84 -40.54
N TRP A 216 5.16 22.94 -39.63
CA TRP A 216 4.93 23.07 -38.20
C TRP A 216 5.56 24.33 -37.57
N LYS A 217 6.74 24.75 -38.02
CA LYS A 217 7.33 26.04 -37.58
C LYS A 217 6.45 27.25 -37.92
N LYS A 218 5.62 27.15 -38.97
CA LYS A 218 4.69 28.20 -39.41
C LYS A 218 3.27 28.01 -38.85
N SER A 219 2.91 26.79 -38.44
CA SER A 219 1.58 26.47 -37.92
C SER A 219 1.25 27.16 -36.59
N PRO A 220 -0.04 27.46 -36.33
CA PRO A 220 -0.52 28.06 -35.07
C PRO A 220 -0.40 27.10 -33.87
N ASP A 221 -0.25 25.80 -34.12
CA ASP A 221 -0.12 24.76 -33.09
C ASP A 221 1.26 24.69 -32.45
N ASN A 222 2.23 25.46 -32.95
CA ASN A 222 3.52 25.60 -32.30
C ASN A 222 3.40 26.53 -31.08
N PRO A 223 3.62 26.04 -29.85
CA PRO A 223 3.52 26.86 -28.64
C PRO A 223 4.53 28.02 -28.62
N LEU A 224 5.59 27.99 -29.44
CA LEU A 224 6.52 29.13 -29.63
C LEU A 224 5.88 30.28 -30.43
N ASN A 225 4.97 29.98 -31.36
CA ASN A 225 4.23 30.99 -32.12
C ASN A 225 3.15 31.64 -31.24
N GLN A 226 2.49 30.83 -30.39
CA GLN A 226 1.55 31.33 -29.39
C GLN A 226 2.22 32.26 -28.36
N ALA A 227 3.47 31.98 -27.98
CA ALA A 227 4.26 32.87 -27.13
C ALA A 227 4.59 34.21 -27.83
N ARG A 228 4.83 34.20 -29.15
CA ARG A 228 5.05 35.42 -29.95
C ARG A 228 3.77 36.24 -30.08
N GLU A 229 2.62 35.62 -30.36
CA GLU A 229 1.33 36.30 -30.45
C GLU A 229 0.85 36.87 -29.10
N LYS A 230 1.10 36.17 -27.98
CA LYS A 230 0.82 36.69 -26.64
C LYS A 230 1.69 37.91 -26.33
N LYS A 231 2.93 37.93 -26.82
CA LYS A 231 3.86 39.07 -26.63
C LYS A 231 3.45 40.28 -27.47
N THR A 232 2.96 40.11 -28.70
CA THR A 232 2.43 41.22 -29.53
C THR A 232 1.10 41.75 -28.98
N ARG A 233 0.24 40.90 -28.42
CA ARG A 233 -1.01 41.29 -27.76
C ARG A 233 -0.78 42.04 -26.44
N ASN A 234 0.21 41.61 -25.64
CA ASN A 234 0.58 42.27 -24.40
C ASN A 234 1.45 43.52 -24.60
N GLY A 235 2.14 43.64 -25.75
CA GLY A 235 2.87 44.84 -26.15
C GLY A 235 1.98 46.00 -26.60
N CYS A 236 0.73 45.74 -26.98
CA CYS A 236 -0.26 46.77 -27.33
C CYS A 236 -1.22 47.10 -26.17
N GLY A 237 -0.81 46.83 -24.92
CA GLY A 237 -1.57 47.16 -23.71
C GLY A 237 -1.41 48.61 -23.21
N CYS A 238 -0.53 49.41 -23.82
CA CYS A 238 -0.31 50.79 -23.39
C CYS A 238 -1.44 51.75 -23.80
N LEU A 239 -2.13 51.50 -24.92
CA LEU A 239 -3.16 52.42 -25.41
C LEU A 239 -4.48 52.34 -24.62
N LEU A 240 -4.81 51.19 -24.04
CA LEU A 240 -6.06 51.04 -23.27
C LEU A 240 -5.90 51.44 -21.78
N ARG A 241 -4.66 51.56 -21.29
CA ARG A 241 -4.37 51.96 -19.91
C ARG A 241 -4.25 53.49 -19.76
N HIS A 242 -3.93 54.21 -20.84
CA HIS A 242 -3.89 55.69 -20.84
C HIS A 242 -5.28 56.31 -20.62
N LEU A 243 -6.30 55.82 -21.34
CA LEU A 243 -7.67 56.36 -21.23
C LEU A 243 -8.28 56.16 -19.83
N LYS A 244 -7.95 55.07 -19.12
CA LYS A 244 -8.51 54.81 -17.78
C LYS A 244 -7.80 55.61 -16.69
N TRP A 245 -6.57 56.04 -16.93
CA TRP A 245 -5.79 56.85 -16.01
C TRP A 245 -6.19 58.33 -16.06
N GLU A 246 -6.48 58.88 -17.25
CA GLU A 246 -6.92 60.27 -17.39
C GLU A 246 -8.28 60.55 -16.74
N HIS A 247 -9.25 59.63 -16.88
CA HIS A 247 -10.56 59.79 -16.25
C HIS A 247 -10.52 59.68 -14.72
N THR A 248 -9.63 58.85 -14.17
CA THR A 248 -9.50 58.69 -12.72
C THR A 248 -8.73 59.85 -12.09
N PHE A 249 -7.70 60.35 -12.76
CA PHE A 249 -6.94 61.51 -12.29
C PHE A 249 -7.78 62.80 -12.32
N THR A 250 -8.58 63.02 -13.37
CA THR A 250 -9.49 64.18 -13.47
C THR A 250 -10.58 64.15 -12.39
N ALA A 251 -11.09 62.96 -12.05
CA ALA A 251 -12.07 62.81 -10.99
C ALA A 251 -11.49 63.11 -9.60
N ILE A 252 -10.25 62.66 -9.33
CA ILE A 252 -9.58 62.91 -8.04
C ILE A 252 -9.22 64.40 -7.89
N VAL A 253 -8.71 65.04 -8.95
CA VAL A 253 -8.38 66.47 -8.91
C VAL A 253 -9.64 67.33 -8.74
N THR A 254 -10.75 67.01 -9.40
CA THR A 254 -12.02 67.76 -9.21
C THR A 254 -12.62 67.56 -7.82
N LEU A 255 -12.60 66.34 -7.27
CA LEU A 255 -13.04 66.07 -5.89
C LEU A 255 -12.19 66.81 -4.86
N THR A 256 -10.87 66.87 -5.06
CA THR A 256 -9.97 67.60 -4.17
C THR A 256 -10.17 69.11 -4.29
N CYS A 257 -10.39 69.64 -5.49
CA CYS A 257 -10.63 71.07 -5.71
C CYS A 257 -11.98 71.52 -5.14
N LEU A 258 -13.02 70.69 -5.21
CA LEU A 258 -14.31 70.95 -4.54
C LEU A 258 -14.18 70.90 -3.01
N TYR A 259 -13.40 69.94 -2.48
CA TYR A 259 -13.19 69.81 -1.05
C TYR A 259 -12.41 70.98 -0.44
N TYR A 260 -11.44 71.55 -1.17
CA TYR A 260 -10.66 72.72 -0.71
C TYR A 260 -11.25 74.08 -1.15
N GLY A 261 -12.14 74.12 -2.15
CA GLY A 261 -12.81 75.33 -2.63
C GLY A 261 -13.89 75.90 -1.69
N GLU A 262 -14.38 75.11 -0.74
CA GLU A 262 -15.38 75.56 0.25
C GLU A 262 -14.79 76.26 1.49
N MET A 263 -13.46 76.26 1.67
CA MET A 263 -12.78 76.98 2.76
C MET A 263 -12.38 78.43 2.41
N ALA A 264 -12.63 78.91 1.19
CA ALA A 264 -12.23 80.24 0.72
C ALA A 264 -13.39 81.26 0.63
N LYS A 265 -14.39 81.16 1.51
CA LYS A 265 -15.44 82.18 1.70
C LYS A 265 -15.25 82.87 3.04
N GLY A 266 -14.27 83.76 3.13
CA GLY A 266 -14.10 84.59 4.34
C GLY A 266 -12.76 85.28 4.45
N CYS A 267 -12.48 86.26 3.58
CA CYS A 267 -11.66 87.45 3.88
C CYS A 267 -11.78 88.45 2.72
N THR A 268 -12.25 89.65 3.04
CA THR A 268 -12.41 90.83 2.19
C THR A 268 -11.07 91.54 1.95
N GLY A 269 -10.83 92.04 0.73
CA GLY A 269 -9.83 93.10 0.50
C GLY A 269 -9.08 93.06 -0.84
N GLU A 270 -9.63 93.79 -1.82
CA GLU A 270 -8.96 94.45 -2.96
C GLU A 270 -8.04 93.71 -3.95
N ALA A 271 -8.45 93.86 -5.23
CA ALA A 271 -7.66 93.90 -6.45
C ALA A 271 -7.07 92.58 -7.01
N SER A 272 -7.94 91.90 -7.77
CA SER A 272 -7.69 91.46 -9.15
C SER A 272 -6.28 90.97 -9.51
N ARG A 273 -6.07 89.65 -9.44
CA ARG A 273 -5.84 88.77 -10.61
C ARG A 273 -5.56 87.35 -10.14
N PRO A 274 -6.24 86.33 -10.69
CA PRO A 274 -5.85 84.94 -10.45
C PRO A 274 -4.54 84.70 -11.19
N MET A 275 -3.41 84.69 -10.46
CA MET A 275 -2.19 84.09 -10.97
C MET A 275 -2.43 82.58 -11.02
N LEU A 276 -2.85 82.16 -12.21
CA LEU A 276 -2.76 80.81 -12.70
C LEU A 276 -1.39 80.25 -12.29
N PHE A 277 -1.38 79.19 -11.48
CA PHE A 277 -0.25 78.26 -11.49
C PHE A 277 -0.27 77.60 -12.87
N SER A 278 0.42 78.25 -13.82
CA SER A 278 0.47 77.87 -15.22
C SER A 278 1.36 76.66 -15.48
N ASP A 279 2.07 76.14 -14.47
CA ASP A 279 2.87 74.94 -14.63
C ASP A 279 2.54 73.89 -13.58
N LEU A 280 2.09 72.72 -14.06
CA LEU A 280 1.96 71.48 -13.29
C LEU A 280 3.27 71.07 -12.58
N SER A 281 4.41 71.66 -12.96
CA SER A 281 5.71 71.41 -12.36
C SER A 281 5.82 71.89 -10.92
N ASP A 282 5.21 73.02 -10.56
CA ASP A 282 5.34 73.57 -9.21
C ASP A 282 4.46 72.81 -8.20
N ILE A 283 3.31 72.31 -8.65
CA ILE A 283 2.43 71.44 -7.87
C ILE A 283 3.09 70.06 -7.68
N LEU A 284 3.74 69.51 -8.72
CA LEU A 284 4.51 68.27 -8.61
C LEU A 284 5.71 68.42 -7.67
N CYS A 285 6.39 69.57 -7.69
CA CYS A 285 7.55 69.83 -6.83
C CYS A 285 7.16 69.85 -5.34
N CYS A 286 6.02 70.47 -5.00
CA CYS A 286 5.48 70.42 -3.63
C CYS A 286 5.06 69.01 -3.19
N LEU A 287 4.42 68.23 -4.08
CA LEU A 287 3.99 66.85 -3.79
C LEU A 287 5.17 65.89 -3.62
N ILE A 288 6.25 66.06 -4.39
CA ILE A 288 7.48 65.26 -4.24
C ILE A 288 8.20 65.63 -2.93
N CYS A 289 8.22 66.91 -2.56
CA CYS A 289 8.86 67.37 -1.32
C CYS A 289 8.10 66.88 -0.07
N MET A 290 6.76 66.86 -0.09
CA MET A 290 5.95 66.28 0.98
C MET A 290 6.13 64.76 1.13
N CYS A 291 6.31 64.02 0.02
CA CYS A 291 6.53 62.58 0.07
C CYS A 291 7.91 62.19 0.65
N MET A 292 8.94 63.03 0.51
CA MET A 292 10.26 62.75 1.11
C MET A 292 10.31 63.01 2.61
N GLN A 293 9.43 63.84 3.18
CA GLN A 293 9.41 64.15 4.62
C GLN A 293 8.65 63.13 5.49
N ILE A 294 7.93 62.18 4.87
CA ILE A 294 7.16 61.11 5.55
C ILE A 294 7.99 59.80 5.64
N ALA A 295 9.18 59.79 5.03
CA ALA A 295 10.06 58.62 4.98
C ALA A 295 11.27 58.68 5.94
N GLU A 296 11.29 59.63 6.89
CA GLU A 296 12.20 59.65 8.06
C GLU A 296 11.44 59.53 9.38
#